data_AF-A0A925VXR8-F1
#
_entry.id   AF-A0A925VXR8-F1
#
_cell.length_a   1.000
_cell.length_b   1.000
_cell.length_c   1.000
_cell.angle_alpha   90.00
_cell.angle_beta   90.00
_cell.angle_gamma   90.00
#
_symmetry.space_group_name_H-M   'P 1'
#
loop_
_entity.id
_entity.type
_entity.pdbx_description
1 polymer ?
#
loop_
_entity_poly.entity_id
_entity_poly.type
_entity_poly.pdbx_seq_one_letter_code
_entity_poly.pdbx_strand_id
1 'polypeptide(L)' 'MMNNVGTAAVFAGLGVVLFILVFVLIDLLTPGKLWDEIVNKHNNAGAILIGSVAIAMGIIIAAAIH' A
#
# COMPACT_ATOMS: atom_id res chain seq x y z
N MET A 1 -27.69 8.67 10.55
CA MET A 1 -27.19 8.07 9.29
C MET A 1 -26.13 8.95 8.61
N MET A 2 -26.30 10.27 8.49
CA MET A 2 -25.32 11.15 7.82
C MET A 2 -23.96 11.32 8.53
N ASN A 3 -23.88 11.21 9.86
CA ASN A 3 -22.59 11.30 10.58
C ASN A 3 -21.67 10.10 10.35
N ASN A 4 -22.21 8.89 10.15
CA ASN A 4 -21.40 7.67 10.04
C ASN A 4 -20.70 7.57 8.69
N VAL A 5 -21.29 8.13 7.63
CA VAL A 5 -20.67 8.16 6.29
C VAL A 5 -19.50 9.14 6.27
N GLY A 6 -19.62 10.27 6.99
CA GLY A 6 -18.55 11.25 7.14
C GLY A 6 -17.32 10.67 7.85
N THR A 7 -17.50 9.95 8.96
CA THR A 7 -16.40 9.25 9.63
C THR A 7 -15.83 8.13 8.77
N ALA A 8 -16.67 7.33 8.11
CA ALA A 8 -16.20 6.26 7.21
C ALA A 8 -15.32 6.80 6.07
N ALA A 9 -15.69 7.93 5.47
CA ALA A 9 -14.89 8.58 4.43
C ALA A 9 -13.54 9.08 4.96
N VAL A 10 -13.52 9.63 6.19
CA VAL A 10 -12.28 10.08 6.84
C VAL A 10 -11.35 8.90 7.16
N PHE A 11 -11.88 7.80 7.70
CA PHE A 11 -11.08 6.59 7.97
C PHE A 11 -10.60 5.90 6.70
N ALA A 12 -11.43 5.83 5.66
CA ALA A 12 -11.01 5.33 4.35
C ALA A 12 -9.91 6.20 3.74
N GLY A 13 -10.02 7.53 3.84
CA GLY A 13 -8.99 8.47 3.41
C GLY A 13 -7.68 8.30 4.18
N LEU A 14 -7.75 8.15 5.51
CA LEU A 14 -6.60 7.85 6.36
C LEU A 14 -5.90 6.54 5.95
N GLY A 15 -6.68 5.49 5.63
CA GLY A 15 -6.15 4.23 5.12
C GLY A 15 -5.37 4.39 3.82
N VAL A 16 -5.90 5.17 2.87
CA VAL A 16 -5.20 5.46 1.60
C VAL A 16 -3.91 6.25 1.84
N VAL A 17 -3.93 7.23 2.72
CA VAL A 17 -2.73 8.00 3.07
C VAL A 17 -1.66 7.09 3.69
N LEU A 18 -2.06 6.21 4.62
CA LEU A 18 -1.15 5.23 5.22
C LEU A 18 -0.58 4.27 4.16
N PHE A 19 -1.42 3.80 3.24
CA PHE A 19 -1.01 2.92 2.15
C PHE A 19 0.12 3.54 1.32
N ILE A 20 -0.05 4.81 0.93
CA ILE A 20 0.94 5.56 0.15
C ILE A 20 2.23 5.74 0.98
N LEU A 21 2.10 6.07 2.26
CA LEU A 21 3.25 6.25 3.15
C LEU A 21 4.12 4.99 3.26
N VAL A 22 3.49 3.83 3.44
CA VAL A 22 4.21 2.55 3.52
C VAL A 22 4.82 2.18 2.17
N PHE A 23 4.10 2.42 1.06
CA PHE A 23 4.63 2.18 -0.29
C PHE A 23 5.90 3.00 -0.55
N VAL A 24 5.88 4.29 -0.22
CA VAL A 24 7.05 5.19 -0.33
C VAL A 24 8.17 4.76 0.60
N LEU A 25 7.86 4.35 1.84
CA LEU A 25 8.85 3.83 2.78
C LEU A 25 9.55 2.59 2.24
N ILE A 26 8.80 1.67 1.61
CA ILE A 26 9.37 0.44 1.05
C ILE A 26 10.20 0.71 -0.19
N ASP A 27 9.76 1.62 -1.06
CA ASP A 27 10.52 2.04 -2.25
C ASP A 27 11.82 2.76 -1.84
N LEU A 28 11.80 3.49 -0.73
CA LEU A 28 13.01 4.10 -0.15
C LEU A 28 13.92 3.10 0.57
N LEU A 29 13.35 2.17 1.33
CA LEU A 29 14.08 1.12 2.06
C LEU A 29 14.69 0.09 1.13
N THR A 30 14.14 -0.09 -0.07
CA THR A 30 14.64 -1.03 -1.08
C THR A 30 15.52 -0.24 -2.05
N PRO A 31 16.83 -0.11 -1.80
CA PRO A 31 17.71 0.72 -2.60
C PRO A 31 18.12 -0.12 -3.81
N GLY A 32 17.41 0.08 -4.90
CA GLY A 32 17.59 -0.63 -6.16
C GLY A 32 16.30 -0.42 -6.91
N LYS A 33 16.33 0.46 -7.92
CA LYS A 33 15.15 0.94 -8.64
C LYS A 33 14.18 -0.23 -8.91
N LEU A 34 13.18 -0.46 -8.06
CA LEU A 34 12.28 -1.61 -8.19
C LEU A 34 11.59 -1.57 -9.53
N TRP A 35 11.27 -0.36 -9.97
CA TRP A 35 10.74 -0.09 -11.30
C TRP A 35 11.66 -0.58 -12.42
N ASP A 36 12.97 -0.36 -12.31
CA ASP A 36 13.97 -0.80 -13.29
C ASP A 36 14.17 -2.33 -13.22
N GLU A 37 14.15 -2.89 -12.01
CA GLU A 37 14.29 -4.32 -11.77
C GLU A 37 13.06 -5.11 -12.27
N ILE A 38 11.85 -4.57 -12.11
CA ILE A 38 10.60 -5.18 -12.55
C ILE A 38 10.39 -4.98 -14.05
N VAL A 39 10.58 -3.77 -14.57
CA VAL A 39 10.27 -3.43 -15.97
C VAL A 39 11.40 -3.80 -16.93
N ASN A 40 12.66 -3.54 -16.57
CA ASN A 40 13.79 -3.79 -17.48
C ASN A 40 14.46 -5.16 -17.24
N LYS A 41 14.51 -5.66 -15.99
CA LYS A 41 15.10 -6.97 -15.69
C LYS A 41 14.09 -8.11 -15.51
N HIS A 42 12.78 -7.82 -15.59
CA HIS A 42 11.72 -8.82 -15.35
C HIS A 42 11.91 -9.60 -14.04
N ASN A 43 12.33 -8.92 -12.98
CA ASN A 43 12.55 -9.56 -11.70
C ASN A 43 11.21 -9.84 -11.00
N ASN A 44 10.71 -11.06 -11.22
CA ASN A 44 9.48 -11.55 -10.61
C ASN A 44 9.51 -11.51 -9.08
N ALA A 45 10.67 -11.64 -8.45
CA ALA A 45 10.77 -11.56 -6.99
C ALA A 45 10.42 -10.15 -6.47
N GLY A 46 10.86 -9.10 -7.17
CA GLY A 46 10.48 -7.72 -6.85
C GLY A 46 9.00 -7.45 -7.05
N ALA A 47 8.42 -7.96 -8.15
CA ALA A 47 6.98 -7.83 -8.42
C ALA A 47 6.11 -8.56 -7.38
N ILE A 48 6.51 -9.78 -6.99
CA ILE A 48 5.83 -10.57 -5.95
C ILE A 48 5.93 -9.85 -4.60
N LEU A 49 7.10 -9.31 -4.24
CA LEU A 49 7.29 -8.56 -2.99
C LEU A 49 6.34 -7.36 -2.91
N ILE A 50 6.30 -6.51 -3.95
CA ILE A 50 5.39 -5.36 -3.99
C ILE A 50 3.93 -5.83 -3.92
N GLY A 51 3.56 -6.86 -4.69
CA GLY A 51 2.21 -7.41 -4.70
C GLY A 51 1.78 -7.93 -3.32
N SER A 52 2.65 -8.66 -2.63
CA SER A 52 2.39 -9.17 -1.27
C SER A 52 2.24 -8.05 -0.24
N VAL A 53 3.07 -7.01 -0.33
CA VAL A 53 2.97 -5.82 0.53
C VAL A 53 1.64 -5.10 0.31
N ALA A 54 1.23 -4.90 -0.94
CA ALA A 54 -0.04 -4.25 -1.27
C ALA A 54 -1.25 -5.03 -0.70
N ILE A 55 -1.21 -6.37 -0.80
CA ILE A 55 -2.24 -7.25 -0.22
C ILE A 55 -2.25 -7.15 1.30
N ALA A 56 -1.09 -7.26 1.96
CA ALA A 56 -0.98 -7.17 3.41
C ALA A 56 -1.49 -5.83 3.96
N MET A 57 -1.15 -4.71 3.29
CA MET A 57 -1.66 -3.39 3.63
C MET A 57 -3.18 -3.29 3.46
N GLY A 58 -3.73 -3.83 2.37
CA GLY A 58 -5.17 -3.88 2.15
C GLY A 58 -5.91 -4.58 3.30
N ILE A 59 -5.35 -5.69 3.81
CA ILE A 59 -5.90 -6.43 4.94
C ILE A 59 -5.81 -5.63 6.24
N ILE A 60 -4.67 -5.00 6.54
CA ILE A 60 -4.48 -4.19 7.76
C ILE A 60 -5.46 -3.01 7.78
N ILE A 61 -5.63 -2.33 6.63
CA ILE A 61 -6.56 -1.20 6.51
C ILE A 61 -8.01 -1.68 6.68
N ALA A 62 -8.39 -2.78 6.03
CA ALA A 62 -9.73 -3.35 6.18
C ALA A 62 -10.03 -3.75 7.64
N ALA A 63 -9.04 -4.31 8.35
CA ALA A 63 -9.16 -4.65 9.76
C ALA A 63 -9.25 -3.41 10.68
N ALA A 64 -8.65 -2.29 10.28
CA ALA A 64 -8.67 -1.05 11.04
C ALA A 64 -9.97 -0.22 10.87
N ILE A 65 -10.72 -0.46 9.78
CA ILE A 65 -11.98 0.24 9.48
C ILE A 65 -13.21 -0.46 10.10
N HIS A 66 -13.03 -1.68 10.64
CA HIS A 66 -14.06 -2.41 11.40
C HIS A 66 -14.10 -1.95 12.86
#